data_AF-A0A0D3AZ34-F1
#
_entry.id   AF-A0A0D3AZ34-F1
#
_cell.length_a   1.000
_cell.length_b   1.000
_cell.length_c   1.000
_cell.angle_alpha   90.00
_cell.angle_beta   90.00
_cell.angle_gamma   90.00
#
_symmetry.space_group_name_H-M   'P 1'
#
loop_
_entity.id
_entity.type
_entity.pdbx_description
1 polymer ?
#
loop_
_entity_poly.entity_id
_entity_poly.type
_entity_poly.pdbx_seq_one_letter_code
_entity_poly.pdbx_strand_id
1 'polypeptide(L)' 'MRGAVPASRIAAYRVCAGECRDDILLSAFDDAIADGVDIITISVGSTDVYPLEEDPIAIGAFH' A
#
# COMPACT_ATOMS: atom_id res chain seq x y z
N MET A 1 18.14 -8.89 -15.37
CA MET A 1 18.14 -8.41 -13.96
C MET A 1 17.09 -9.21 -13.19
N ARG A 2 17.22 -9.41 -11.87
CA ARG A 2 16.26 -10.18 -11.04
C ARG A 2 15.96 -9.39 -9.75
N GLY A 3 14.78 -9.57 -9.18
CA GLY A 3 14.42 -9.02 -7.87
C GLY A 3 15.24 -9.65 -6.73
N ALA A 4 15.22 -9.03 -5.54
CA ALA A 4 15.98 -9.50 -4.38
C ALA A 4 15.59 -10.92 -3.94
N VAL A 5 14.30 -11.27 -4.06
CA VAL A 5 13.77 -12.61 -3.76
C VAL A 5 13.03 -13.15 -4.97
N PRO A 6 13.70 -13.82 -5.93
CA PRO A 6 13.06 -14.27 -7.18
C PRO A 6 11.98 -15.34 -7.01
N ALA A 7 11.93 -16.01 -5.86
CA ALA A 7 10.97 -17.06 -5.54
C ALA A 7 9.74 -16.55 -4.75
N SER A 8 9.68 -15.25 -4.45
CA SER A 8 8.50 -14.68 -3.78
C SER A 8 7.28 -14.74 -4.68
N ARG A 9 6.10 -14.74 -4.07
CA ARG A 9 4.82 -14.54 -4.77
C ARG A 9 4.50 -13.06 -4.77
N ILE A 10 3.85 -12.59 -5.83
CA ILE A 10 3.47 -11.18 -5.98
C ILE A 10 1.95 -11.12 -6.05
N ALA A 11 1.35 -10.38 -5.12
CA ALA A 11 -0.01 -9.86 -5.22
C ALA A 11 0.08 -8.37 -5.58
N ALA A 12 -0.75 -7.90 -6.52
CA ALA A 12 -0.68 -6.55 -7.04
C ALA A 12 -2.03 -5.85 -6.89
N TYR A 13 -2.05 -4.75 -6.13
CA TYR A 13 -3.23 -3.94 -5.84
C TYR A 13 -3.07 -2.59 -6.55
N ARG A 14 -3.97 -2.30 -7.50
CA ARG A 14 -3.90 -1.06 -8.28
C ARG A 14 -4.57 0.08 -7.51
N VAL A 15 -3.75 0.91 -6.86
CA VAL A 15 -4.22 2.06 -6.05
C VAL A 15 -4.17 3.41 -6.78
N CYS A 16 -3.43 3.48 -7.89
CA CYS A 16 -3.28 4.72 -8.65
C CYS A 16 -3.72 4.56 -10.11
N ALA A 17 -4.43 5.57 -10.61
CA ALA A 17 -4.89 5.68 -11.98
C ALA A 17 -4.82 7.13 -12.47
N GLY A 18 -3.60 7.69 -12.46
CA GLY A 18 -3.34 9.13 -12.67
C GLY A 18 -3.31 9.91 -11.36
N GLU A 19 -4.25 9.62 -10.46
CA GLU A 19 -4.24 10.02 -9.05
C GLU A 19 -4.31 8.77 -8.16
N CYS A 20 -3.83 8.91 -6.93
CA CYS A 20 -3.92 7.88 -5.88
C CYS A 20 -4.92 8.41 -4.86
N ARG A 21 -6.09 7.78 -4.79
CA ARG A 21 -7.14 8.21 -3.88
C ARG A 21 -7.04 7.46 -2.57
N ASP A 22 -7.28 8.15 -1.47
CA ASP A 22 -7.15 7.61 -0.12
C ASP A 22 -8.09 6.43 0.11
N ASP A 23 -9.32 6.48 -0.43
CA ASP A 23 -10.30 5.40 -0.28
C ASP A 23 -9.87 4.11 -0.98
N ILE A 24 -9.29 4.21 -2.18
CA ILE A 24 -8.76 3.06 -2.91
C ILE A 24 -7.48 2.52 -2.25
N LEU A 25 -6.66 3.41 -1.67
CA LEU A 25 -5.45 3.02 -0.95
C LEU A 25 -5.81 2.23 0.31
N LEU A 26 -6.75 2.72 1.11
CA LEU A 26 -7.22 2.04 2.32
C LEU A 26 -7.90 0.71 1.99
N SER A 27 -8.74 0.64 0.94
CA SER A 27 -9.34 -0.64 0.53
C SER A 27 -8.29 -1.66 0.10
N ALA A 28 -7.20 -1.22 -0.54
CA ALA A 28 -6.11 -2.13 -0.92
C ALA A 28 -5.31 -2.64 0.28
N PHE A 29 -5.19 -1.85 1.36
CA PHE A 29 -4.65 -2.34 2.62
C PHE A 29 -5.56 -3.41 3.23
N ASP A 30 -6.87 -3.16 3.32
CA ASP A 30 -7.85 -4.14 3.84
C ASP A 30 -7.77 -5.47 3.06
N ASP A 31 -7.76 -5.40 1.72
CA ASP A 31 -7.66 -6.57 0.85
C ASP A 31 -6.31 -7.29 1.04
N ALA A 32 -5.18 -6.56 1.08
CA ALA A 32 -3.86 -7.15 1.24
C ALA A 32 -3.67 -7.86 2.59
N ILE A 33 -4.21 -7.27 3.66
CA ILE A 33 -4.19 -7.86 5.00
C ILE A 33 -5.08 -9.12 5.03
N ALA A 34 -6.29 -9.04 4.47
CA ALA A 34 -7.21 -10.19 4.40
C ALA A 34 -6.65 -11.34 3.54
N ASP A 35 -5.92 -11.02 2.48
CA ASP A 35 -5.23 -11.99 1.61
C ASP A 35 -4.00 -12.64 2.29
N GLY A 36 -3.57 -12.12 3.45
CA GLY A 36 -2.44 -12.65 4.20
C GLY A 36 -1.09 -12.36 3.56
N VAL A 37 -0.93 -11.19 2.92
CA VAL A 37 0.35 -10.76 2.36
C VAL A 37 1.40 -10.60 3.47
N ASP A 38 2.58 -11.20 3.26
CA ASP A 38 3.66 -11.18 4.27
C ASP A 38 4.32 -9.80 4.44
N ILE A 39 4.49 -9.05 3.33
CA ILE A 39 5.12 -7.73 3.29
C ILE A 39 4.44 -6.89 2.20
N ILE A 40 3.99 -5.68 2.57
CA ILE A 40 3.48 -4.70 1.61
C ILE A 40 4.61 -3.74 1.22
N THR A 41 4.79 -3.51 -0.08
CA THR A 41 5.67 -2.47 -0.61
C THR A 41 4.84 -1.37 -1.26
N ILE A 42 5.06 -0.13 -0.83
CA ILE A 42 4.33 1.05 -1.28
C ILE A 42 5.36 2.05 -1.78
N SER A 43 5.17 2.55 -3.00
CA SER A 43 6.06 3.53 -3.64
C SER A 43 5.27 4.76 -4.07
N VAL A 44 4.39 5.22 -3.19
CA VAL A 44 3.56 6.43 -3.32
C VAL A 44 3.48 7.11 -1.95
N GLY A 45 3.14 8.40 -1.95
CA GLY A 45 2.99 9.19 -0.74
C GLY A 45 2.80 10.67 -1.08
N SER A 46 2.34 11.45 -0.10
CA SER A 46 2.26 12.90 -0.21
C SER A 46 3.60 13.56 0.08
N THR A 47 3.84 14.74 -0.50
CA THR A 47 4.92 15.64 -0.07
C THR A 47 4.53 16.51 1.12
N ASP A 48 3.23 16.59 1.40
CA ASP A 48 2.69 17.32 2.54
C ASP A 48 2.76 16.47 3.82
N VAL A 49 2.84 17.15 4.96
CA VAL A 49 2.86 16.50 6.28
C VAL A 49 1.45 16.51 6.85
N TYR A 50 0.93 15.32 7.15
CA TYR A 50 -0.35 15.14 7.81
C TYR A 50 -0.16 14.59 9.24
N PRO A 51 -1.08 14.89 10.16
CA PRO A 51 -1.25 14.08 11.37
C PRO A 51 -1.39 12.59 11.01
N LEU A 52 -0.93 11.68 11.88
CA LEU A 52 -0.94 10.24 11.59
C LEU A 52 -2.36 9.71 11.39
N GLU A 53 -3.33 10.30 12.09
CA GLU A 53 -4.76 10.01 12.00
C GLU A 53 -5.42 10.53 10.71
N GLU A 54 -4.71 11.30 9.90
CA GLU A 54 -5.17 11.83 8.61
C GLU A 54 -4.35 11.28 7.42
N ASP A 55 -3.23 10.60 7.67
CA ASP A 55 -2.41 9.99 6.61
C ASP A 55 -2.93 8.58 6.27
N PRO A 56 -3.45 8.33 5.06
CA PRO A 56 -4.00 7.03 4.69
C PRO A 56 -2.94 5.91 4.63
N ILE A 57 -1.67 6.24 4.38
CA ILE A 57 -0.56 5.28 4.44
C ILE A 57 -0.30 4.92 5.90
N ALA A 58 -0.28 5.91 6.80
CA ALA A 58 -0.06 5.66 8.22
C ALA A 58 -1.20 4.82 8.84
N ILE A 59 -2.46 5.15 8.51
CA ILE A 59 -3.64 4.41 8.96
C ILE A 59 -3.59 2.96 8.45
N GLY A 60 -3.40 2.77 7.14
CA GLY A 60 -3.39 1.43 6.54
C GLY A 60 -2.20 0.57 6.99
N ALA A 61 -1.03 1.17 7.22
CA ALA A 61 0.16 0.44 7.69
C ALA A 61 0.13 0.09 9.19
N PHE A 62 -0.75 0.72 9.97
CA PHE A 62 -0.89 0.45 11.41
C PHE A 62 -1.85 -0.72 11.72
N HIS A 63 -2.85 -0.94 10.87
CA HIS A 63 -3.81 -2.04 10.96
C HIS A 63 -3.14 -3.41 10.77
#